data_AF-A0A7H4N1Z4-F1
#
_entry.id   AF-A0A7H4N1Z4-F1
#
_cell.length_a   1.000
_cell.length_b   1.000
_cell.length_c   1.000
_cell.angle_alpha   90.00
_cell.angle_beta   90.00
_cell.angle_gamma   90.00
#
_symmetry.space_group_name_H-M   'P 1'
#
loop_
_entity.id
_entity.type
_entity.pdbx_description
1 polymer ?
#
loop_
_entity_poly.entity_id
_entity_poly.type
_entity_poly.pdbx_seq_one_letter_code
_entity_poly.pdbx_strand_id
1 'polypeptide(L)' 'MANFVSPAFDFSNCSPQKISFRTGGMIAAVGSILLTPWNLFNSPELIHYTLDVLGAFIGPLFGILIVDFYIIKRGKVFR' A
#
# COMPACT_ATOMS: atom_id res chain seq x y z
N MET A 1 13.31 -3.82 -9.96
CA MET A 1 13.40 -2.78 -8.91
C MET A 1 12.25 -1.76 -8.97
N ALA A 2 11.03 -2.16 -9.37
CA ALA A 2 9.87 -1.25 -9.43
C ALA A 2 9.02 -1.28 -8.15
N ASN A 3 8.93 -2.45 -7.50
CA ASN A 3 8.01 -2.71 -6.38
C ASN A 3 8.48 -2.15 -5.02
N PHE A 4 9.67 -1.54 -4.97
CA PHE A 4 10.28 -1.02 -3.74
C PHE A 4 10.15 0.49 -3.60
N VAL A 5 9.81 1.17 -4.70
CA VAL A 5 9.74 2.63 -4.76
C VAL A 5 8.45 3.14 -4.12
N SER A 6 7.29 2.52 -4.41
CA SER A 6 6.00 2.91 -3.82
C SER A 6 5.99 2.84 -2.29
N PRO A 7 6.39 1.72 -1.64
CA PRO A 7 6.38 1.64 -0.17
C PRO A 7 7.32 2.66 0.48
N ALA A 8 8.50 2.89 -0.11
CA ALA A 8 9.44 3.88 0.40
C ALA A 8 8.87 5.31 0.33
N PHE A 9 8.14 5.64 -0.74
CA PHE A 9 7.44 6.91 -0.87
C PHE A 9 6.26 7.01 0.10
N ASP A 10 5.46 5.96 0.27
CA ASP A 10 4.31 5.96 1.20
C ASP A 10 4.76 6.21 2.65
N PHE A 11 5.84 5.54 3.11
CA PHE A 11 6.40 5.77 4.44
C PHE A 11 7.03 7.15 4.60
N SER A 12 7.72 7.66 3.57
CA SER A 12 8.30 9.00 3.61
C SER A 12 7.25 10.11 3.64
N ASN A 13 6.08 9.91 3.00
CA ASN A 13 4.97 10.87 3.00
C ASN A 13 4.08 10.79 4.25
N CYS A 14 4.10 9.67 4.98
CA CYS A 14 3.34 9.52 6.24
C CYS A 14 3.89 10.43 7.36
N SER A 15 5.21 10.67 7.39
CA SER A 15 5.81 11.64 8.30
C SER A 15 7.08 12.28 7.69
N PRO A 16 6.93 13.23 6.75
CA PRO A 16 8.04 13.78 5.98
C PRO A 16 9.05 14.57 6.82
N GLN A 17 8.67 15.02 8.02
CA GLN A 17 9.57 15.69 8.96
C GLN A 17 10.47 14.72 9.76
N LYS A 18 10.14 13.42 9.81
CA LYS A 18 10.84 12.41 10.63
C LYS A 18 11.43 11.26 9.82
N ILE A 19 10.90 10.98 8.62
CA ILE A 19 11.26 9.80 7.83
C ILE A 19 11.80 10.26 6.46
N SER A 20 13.12 10.18 6.29
CA SER A 20 13.76 10.41 4.98
C SER A 20 13.53 9.22 4.04
N PHE A 21 13.66 9.43 2.72
CA PHE A 21 13.56 8.35 1.72
C PHE A 21 14.46 7.13 2.04
N ARG A 22 15.67 7.37 2.56
CA ARG A 22 16.58 6.30 2.98
C ARG A 22 16.04 5.51 4.17
N THR A 23 15.52 6.22 5.17
CA THR A 23 14.92 5.62 6.37
C THR A 23 13.64 4.86 6.02
N GLY A 24 12.78 5.43 5.18
CA GLY A 24 11.55 4.79 4.68
C GLY A 24 11.83 3.53 3.87
N GLY A 25 12.84 3.56 2.99
CA GLY A 25 13.31 2.37 2.27
C GLY A 25 13.84 1.27 3.20
N MET A 26 14.51 1.64 4.30
CA MET A 26 15.05 0.69 5.27
C MET A 26 13.95 0.05 6.12
N ILE A 27 12.93 0.83 6.52
CA ILE A 27 11.72 0.31 7.19
C ILE A 27 10.97 -0.64 6.26
N ALA A 28 10.81 -0.29 4.98
CA ALA A 28 10.19 -1.16 3.99
C ALA A 28 10.95 -2.49 3.80
N ALA A 29 12.30 -2.44 3.82
CA ALA A 29 13.14 -3.64 3.71
C ALA A 29 12.93 -4.58 4.91
N VAL A 30 13.01 -4.04 6.13
CA VAL A 30 12.86 -4.82 7.37
C VAL A 30 11.43 -5.36 7.50
N GLY A 31 10.42 -4.55 7.18
CA GLY A 31 9.02 -4.97 7.20
C GLY A 31 8.75 -6.13 6.23
N SER A 32 9.32 -6.07 5.03
CA SER A 32 9.20 -7.14 4.03
C SER A 32 9.76 -8.49 4.53
N ILE A 33 10.90 -8.45 5.23
CA ILE A 33 11.52 -9.65 5.80
C ILE A 33 10.69 -10.19 6.98
N LEU A 34 10.19 -9.31 7.85
CA LEU A 34 9.38 -9.68 9.01
C LEU A 34 8.02 -10.29 8.65
N LEU A 35 7.44 -9.87 7.53
CA LEU A 35 6.21 -10.48 7.01
C LEU A 35 6.41 -11.95 6.61
N THR A 36 7.67 -12.41 6.48
CA THR A 36 8.03 -13.80 6.16
C THR A 36 7.12 -14.36 5.07
N PRO A 37 7.09 -13.75 3.87
CA PRO A 37 6.07 -14.04 2.85
C PRO A 37 6.02 -15.52 2.47
N TRP A 38 7.13 -16.26 2.63
CA TRP A 38 7.21 -17.70 2.42
C TRP A 38 6.30 -18.53 3.33
N ASN A 39 5.94 -18.05 4.52
CA ASN A 39 5.05 -18.78 5.43
C ASN A 39 3.59 -18.77 4.92
N LEU A 40 3.20 -17.76 4.12
CA LEU A 40 1.87 -17.70 3.51
C LEU A 40 1.69 -18.73 2.38
N PHE A 41 2.78 -19.16 1.73
CA PHE A 41 2.72 -20.12 0.61
C PHE A 41 2.57 -21.58 1.05
N ASN A 42 2.72 -21.88 2.34
CA ASN A 42 2.60 -23.26 2.85
C ASN A 42 1.15 -23.77 2.94
N SER A 43 0.15 -22.88 2.89
CA SER A 43 -1.26 -23.27 2.99
C SER A 43 -2.11 -22.50 1.96
N PRO A 44 -2.82 -23.17 1.03
CA PRO A 44 -3.67 -22.53 0.04
C PRO A 44 -4.73 -21.61 0.66
N GLU A 45 -5.25 -21.96 1.84
CA GLU A 45 -6.24 -21.15 2.58
C GLU A 45 -5.71 -19.79 3.01
N LEU A 46 -4.44 -19.69 3.43
CA LEU A 46 -3.87 -18.42 3.88
C LEU A 46 -3.68 -17.45 2.72
N ILE A 47 -3.40 -17.96 1.52
CA ILE A 47 -3.31 -17.12 0.30
C ILE A 47 -4.68 -16.52 0.01
N HIS A 48 -5.74 -17.33 -0.02
CA HIS A 48 -7.10 -16.87 -0.27
C HIS A 48 -7.56 -15.86 0.80
N TYR A 49 -7.36 -16.17 2.07
CA TYR A 49 -7.74 -15.27 3.16
C TYR A 49 -7.02 -13.92 3.07
N THR A 50 -5.73 -13.91 2.77
CA THR A 50 -4.96 -12.66 2.65
C THR A 50 -5.45 -11.83 1.47
N LEU A 51 -5.75 -12.46 0.33
CA LEU A 51 -6.30 -11.80 -0.84
C LEU A 51 -7.71 -11.25 -0.60
N ASP A 52 -8.57 -12.01 0.08
CA ASP A 52 -9.94 -11.61 0.39
C ASP A 52 -9.95 -10.42 1.34
N VAL A 53 -9.13 -10.44 2.40
CA VAL A 53 -8.97 -9.33 3.32
C VAL A 53 -8.43 -8.10 2.59
N LEU A 54 -7.35 -8.24 1.81
CA LEU A 54 -6.79 -7.13 1.05
C LEU A 54 -7.82 -6.55 0.06
N GLY A 55 -8.54 -7.40 -0.66
CA GLY A 55 -9.60 -6.99 -1.59
C GLY A 55 -10.74 -6.25 -0.88
N ALA A 56 -11.17 -6.75 0.28
CA ALA A 56 -12.23 -6.14 1.07
C ALA A 56 -11.87 -4.75 1.62
N PHE A 57 -10.59 -4.48 1.90
CA PHE A 57 -10.13 -3.15 2.34
C PHE A 57 -9.84 -2.22 1.15
N ILE A 58 -9.15 -2.71 0.12
CA ILE A 58 -8.71 -1.91 -1.02
C ILE A 58 -9.89 -1.52 -1.91
N GLY A 59 -10.86 -2.42 -2.11
CA GLY A 59 -12.01 -2.20 -2.99
C GLY A 59 -12.83 -0.95 -2.63
N PRO A 60 -13.33 -0.83 -1.39
CA PRO A 60 -14.06 0.35 -0.94
C PRO A 60 -13.22 1.63 -0.98
N LEU A 61 -11.95 1.56 -0.56
CA LEU A 61 -11.05 2.71 -0.56
C LEU A 61 -10.85 3.25 -1.98
N PHE A 62 -10.58 2.37 -2.94
CA PHE A 62 -10.42 2.73 -4.34
C PHE A 62 -11.74 3.21 -4.96
N GLY A 63 -12.87 2.60 -4.59
CA GLY A 63 -14.20 3.04 -5.00
C GLY A 63 -14.49 4.48 -4.58
N ILE A 64 -14.22 4.84 -3.32
CA ILE A 64 -14.38 6.21 -2.82
C ILE A 64 -13.49 7.18 -3.60
N LEU A 65 -12.22 6.82 -3.85
CA LEU A 65 -11.29 7.67 -4.60
C LEU A 65 -11.74 7.90 -6.05
N ILE A 66 -12.22 6.86 -6.74
CA ILE A 66 -12.76 6.98 -8.11
C ILE A 66 -13.98 7.90 -8.12
N VAL A 67 -14.94 7.68 -7.21
CA VAL A 67 -16.16 8.47 -7.12
C VAL A 67 -15.84 9.94 -6.82
N ASP A 68 -14.94 10.19 -5.86
CA ASP A 68 -14.51 11.54 -5.53
C ASP A 68 -13.86 12.24 -6.73
N PHE A 69 -12.94 11.56 -7.43
CA PHE A 69 -12.23 12.17 -8.54
C PHE A 69 -13.10 12.39 -9.78
N TYR A 70 -13.83 11.37 -10.23
CA TYR A 70 -14.56 11.41 -11.50
C TYR A 70 -15.97 12.01 -11.37
N ILE A 71 -16.69 11.73 -10.28
CA ILE A 71 -18.08 12.19 -10.12
C ILE A 71 -18.12 13.55 -9.42
N ILE A 72 -17.47 13.67 -8.25
CA ILE A 72 -17.54 14.89 -7.44
C ILE A 72 -16.66 15.98 -8.04
N LYS A 73 -15.37 15.69 -8.23
CA LYS A 73 -14.37 16.66 -8.71
C LYS A 73 -14.32 16.78 -10.23
N ARG A 74 -14.97 15.88 -10.96
CA ARG A 74 -15.04 15.87 -12.44
C ARG A 74 -13.66 16.00 -13.10
N GLY A 75 -12.68 15.27 -12.57
CA GLY A 75 -11.30 15.28 -13.07
C GLY A 75 -10.45 16.48 -12.66
N LYS A 76 -10.96 17.38 -11.80
CA LYS A 76 -10.21 18.55 -11.33
C LYS A 76 -9.57 18.28 -9.96
N VAL A 77 -8.25 18.13 -9.94
CA VAL A 77 -7.48 17.97 -8.69
C VAL A 77 -7.28 19.32 -7.98
N PHE A 78 -7.15 20.40 -8.77
CA PHE A 78 -6.95 21.76 -8.30
C PHE A 78 -8.16 22.61 -8.67
N ARG A 79 -8.73 23.27 -7.67
CA ARG A 79 -9.49 24.50 -7.86
C ARG A 79 -8.60 25.67 -7.45
#